data_AF-A0A8J6UIR4-F1
#
_entry.id   AF-A0A8J6UIR4-F1
#
_cell.length_a   1.000
_cell.length_b   1.000
_cell.length_c   1.000
_cell.angle_alpha   90.00
_cell.angle_beta   90.00
_cell.angle_gamma   90.00
#
_symmetry.space_group_name_H-M   'P 1'
#
loop_
_entity.id
_entity.type
_entity.pdbx_description
1 polymer ?
#
loop_
_entity_poly.entity_id
_entity_poly.type
_entity_poly.pdbx_seq_one_letter_code
_entity_poly.pdbx_strand_id
1 'polypeptide(L)' 'MTQTAYVYILANKKNGTLYTGVTSDLKCRMYQHKHHLI' A
#
# COMPACT_ATOMS: atom_id res chain seq x y z
N MET A 1 -8.31 -22.48 -4.50
CA MET A 1 -8.60 -21.27 -3.70
C MET A 1 -7.99 -20.08 -4.43
N THR A 2 -8.81 -19.15 -4.93
CA THR A 2 -8.32 -17.94 -5.60
C THR A 2 -7.85 -16.95 -4.54
N GLN A 3 -6.58 -16.54 -4.59
CA GLN A 3 -6.09 -15.47 -3.72
C GLN A 3 -6.48 -14.12 -4.33
N THR A 4 -7.24 -13.33 -3.58
CA THR A 4 -7.56 -11.95 -3.96
C THR A 4 -6.35 -11.06 -3.67
N ALA A 5 -5.94 -10.28 -4.67
CA ALA A 5 -4.85 -9.34 -4.57
C ALA A 5 -5.32 -7.94 -5.00
N TYR A 6 -4.78 -6.94 -4.33
CA TYR A 6 -5.02 -5.52 -4.61
C TYR A 6 -3.72 -4.89 -5.09
N VAL A 7 -3.79 -4.17 -6.21
CA VAL A 7 -2.72 -3.29 -6.69
C VAL A 7 -3.05 -1.88 -6.22
N TYR A 8 -2.08 -1.15 -5.68
CA TYR A 8 -2.29 0.20 -5.17
C TYR A 8 -1.17 1.16 -5.55
N ILE A 9 -1.51 2.46 -5.51
CA ILE A 9 -0.58 3.58 -5.68
C ILE A 9 -0.74 4.50 -4.47
N LEU A 10 0.36 4.84 -3.80
CA LEU A 10 0.41 5.79 -2.69
C LEU A 10 1.27 6.98 -3.04
N ALA A 11 0.91 8.15 -2.52
CA ALA A 11 1.70 9.37 -2.63
C ALA A 11 1.95 9.96 -1.24
N ASN A 12 3.16 10.43 -0.98
CA ASN A 12 3.47 11.10 0.29
C ASN A 12 2.94 12.55 0.34
N LYS A 13 2.83 13.21 -0.80
CA LYS A 13 2.29 14.57 -0.97
C LYS A 13 1.84 14.77 -2.41
N LYS A 14 1.11 15.86 -2.68
CA LYS A 14 0.77 16.29 -4.05
C LYS A 14 2.05 16.46 -4.89
N ASN A 15 2.09 15.84 -6.06
CA ASN A 15 3.27 15.79 -6.95
C ASN A 15 4.54 15.23 -6.26
N GLY A 16 4.37 14.40 -5.25
CA GLY A 16 5.46 13.74 -4.53
C GLY A 16 5.84 12.38 -5.11
N THR A 17 6.58 11.60 -4.32
CA THR A 17 6.97 10.24 -4.68
C THR A 17 5.75 9.33 -4.71
N LEU A 18 5.59 8.60 -5.82
CA LEU A 18 4.59 7.55 -5.95
C LEU A 18 5.20 6.20 -5.58
N TYR A 19 4.50 5.47 -4.72
CA TYR A 19 4.82 4.10 -4.35
C TYR A 19 3.77 3.18 -4.94
N THR A 20 4.20 2.10 -5.57
CA THR A 20 3.31 1.08 -6.11
C THR A 20 3.54 -0.24 -5.38
N GLY A 21 2.50 -1.06 -5.27
CA GLY A 21 2.64 -2.35 -4.62
C GLY A 21 1.42 -3.24 -4.77
N VAL A 22 1.59 -4.49 -4.33
CA VAL A 22 0.53 -5.48 -4.26
C VAL A 22 0.35 -5.97 -2.82
N THR A 23 -0.88 -6.27 -2.42
CA THR A 23 -1.20 -6.84 -1.10
C THR A 23 -2.51 -7.64 -1.17
N SER A 24 -2.67 -8.65 -0.31
CA SER A 24 -3.96 -9.30 -0.08
C SER A 24 -4.82 -8.55 0.95
N ASP A 25 -4.23 -7.64 1.74
CA ASP A 25 -4.91 -6.79 2.72
C ASP A 25 -4.40 -5.34 2.61
N LEU A 26 -5.27 -4.46 2.10
CA LEU A 26 -4.94 -3.05 1.92
C LEU A 26 -4.92 -2.28 3.26
N LYS A 27 -5.81 -2.62 4.20
CA LYS A 27 -5.91 -1.89 5.48
C LYS A 27 -4.67 -2.12 6.32
N CYS A 28 -4.23 -3.37 6.43
CA CYS A 28 -3.00 -3.72 7.13
C CYS A 28 -1.78 -3.03 6.49
N ARG A 29 -1.68 -3.02 5.15
CA ARG A 29 -0.59 -2.36 4.44
C ARG A 29 -0.54 -0.85 4.69
N MET A 30 -1.69 -0.17 4.72
CA MET A 30 -1.73 1.27 5.05
C MET A 30 -1.26 1.55 6.47
N TYR A 31 -1.63 0.71 7.44
CA TYR A 31 -1.17 0.83 8.82
C TYR A 31 0.36 0.71 8.91
N GLN A 32 0.93 -0.33 8.29
CA GLN A 32 2.38 -0.54 8.28
C GLN A 32 3.15 0.67 7.73
N HIS A 33 2.71 1.24 6.59
CA HIS A 33 3.34 2.43 6.02
C HIS A 33 3.21 3.67 6.91
N LYS A 34 2.05 3.91 7.54
CA LYS A 34 1.85 5.07 8.43
C LYS A 34 2.69 5.00 9.70
N HIS A 35 2.92 3.79 10.21
CA HIS A 35 3.67 3.55 11.45
C HIS A 35 5.14 3.19 11.20
N HIS A 36 5.63 3.27 9.95
CA HIS A 36 7.01 2.95 9.57
C HIS A 36 7.45 1.54 10.04
N LEU A 37 6.54 0.57 9.92
CA LEU A 37 6.78 -0.82 10.31
C LEU A 37 7.41 -1.66 9.17
N ILE A 38 7.59 -1.04 8.00
CA ILE A 38 8.18 -1.58 6.78
C ILE A 38 8.95 -0.47 6.05
#